data_AF-A0A239R3T3-F1
#
_entry.id   AF-A0A239R3T3-F1
#
_cell.length_a   1.000
_cell.length_b   1.000
_cell.length_c   1.000
_cell.angle_alpha   90.00
_cell.angle_beta   90.00
_cell.angle_gamma   90.00
#
_symmetry.space_group_name_H-M   'P 1'
#
loop_
_entity.id
_entity.type
_entity.pdbx_description
1 polymer ?
#
loop_
_entity_poly.entity_id
_entity_poly.type
_entity_poly.pdbx_seq_one_letter_code
_entity_poly.pdbx_strand_id
1 'polypeptide(L)'
;MDSRKPDIPSQADLAPTANPGGRGGYTKGNLTLAKDTKLYIRIGGKGTNARTTTNKGGSGVYGNPAGGYNGGGKGQEWMNGGNRLTHNGAAGGGATHVALQNALLASCSKANVLMVAAGGGGGGGHNVYDYGGEAGGTSGYAAHSTVNTGYEFGQGGSQTAGGTRNASFGRGGDCFTDYGGGGGGGAGYYGGGGGLWHGGGGGSSYINGHSGCTVQNSSYQFTSGTTVIKDGKTSQTKPGGGTETGHTGNGYARVTVTH
;
A
#
# COMPACT_ATOMS: atom_id res chain seq x y z
N MET A 1 -6.16 -28.95 19.42
CA MET A 1 -6.10 -28.22 18.15
C MET A 1 -7.11 -27.09 18.26
N ASP A 2 -6.64 -25.92 18.69
CA ASP A 2 -7.46 -24.75 18.97
C ASP A 2 -7.36 -23.81 17.76
N SER A 3 -8.36 -23.86 16.88
CA SER A 3 -8.47 -23.04 15.69
C SER A 3 -9.11 -21.70 16.02
N ARG A 4 -8.41 -20.88 16.80
CA ARG A 4 -8.78 -19.46 16.98
C ARG A 4 -8.53 -18.73 15.66
N LYS A 5 -9.64 -18.34 15.01
CA LYS A 5 -9.64 -17.36 13.92
C LYS A 5 -8.91 -16.10 14.38
N PRO A 6 -8.11 -15.44 13.52
CA PRO A 6 -7.48 -14.18 13.88
C PRO A 6 -8.55 -13.11 14.15
N ASP A 7 -8.46 -12.47 15.31
CA ASP A 7 -9.36 -11.41 15.75
C ASP A 7 -9.35 -10.25 14.75
N ILE A 8 -10.51 -9.99 14.16
CA ILE A 8 -10.76 -8.83 13.30
C ILE A 8 -11.08 -7.66 14.24
N PRO A 9 -10.36 -6.53 14.19
CA PRO A 9 -10.64 -5.36 15.04
C PRO A 9 -12.08 -4.84 14.86
N SER A 10 -12.71 -4.40 15.94
CA SER A 10 -14.09 -3.90 15.95
C SER A 10 -14.24 -2.52 15.30
N GLN A 11 -15.41 -2.30 14.69
CA GLN A 11 -15.80 -1.23 13.76
C GLN A 11 -15.82 0.23 14.26
N ALA A 12 -15.33 0.56 15.47
CA ALA A 12 -15.63 1.86 16.08
C ALA A 12 -14.73 3.05 15.64
N ASP A 13 -13.62 2.84 14.94
CA ASP A 13 -12.60 3.89 14.72
C ASP A 13 -12.56 4.53 13.31
N LEU A 14 -13.53 4.26 12.44
CA LEU A 14 -13.55 4.81 11.08
C LEU A 14 -14.90 5.45 10.76
N ALA A 15 -14.98 6.80 10.73
CA ALA A 15 -16.11 7.48 10.09
C ALA A 15 -16.14 7.06 8.60
N PRO A 16 -17.18 6.36 8.10
CA PRO A 16 -17.10 5.74 6.80
C PRO A 16 -17.39 6.78 5.71
N THR A 17 -16.37 7.14 4.95
CA THR A 17 -16.60 7.41 3.52
C THR A 17 -16.93 6.07 2.88
N ALA A 18 -17.89 6.02 1.94
CA ALA A 18 -18.14 4.80 1.18
C ALA A 18 -16.83 4.38 0.47
N ASN A 19 -16.31 3.20 0.79
CA ASN A 19 -15.12 2.59 0.18
C ASN A 19 -13.78 3.32 0.38
N PRO A 20 -13.27 3.44 1.62
CA PRO A 20 -11.98 4.07 1.84
C PRO A 20 -10.84 3.15 1.33
N GLY A 21 -9.81 3.79 0.77
CA GLY A 21 -8.53 3.11 0.52
C GLY A 21 -7.80 2.83 1.84
N GLY A 22 -6.89 1.86 1.80
CA GLY A 22 -6.00 1.55 2.92
C GLY A 22 -4.99 2.68 3.17
N ARG A 23 -4.62 2.84 4.42
CA ARG A 23 -3.61 3.77 4.93
C ARG A 23 -2.20 3.20 4.76
N GLY A 24 -1.24 4.10 4.66
CA GLY A 24 0.19 3.80 4.55
C GLY A 24 0.81 3.39 5.89
N GLY A 25 1.90 2.63 5.82
CA GLY A 25 2.67 2.17 6.98
C GLY A 25 3.72 3.19 7.42
N TYR A 26 4.49 2.81 8.44
CA TYR A 26 5.55 3.65 9.00
C TYR A 26 6.79 2.83 9.35
N THR A 27 7.95 3.41 9.07
CA THR A 27 9.24 2.85 9.43
C THR A 27 10.13 3.90 10.08
N LYS A 28 10.94 3.47 11.04
CA LYS A 28 11.94 4.28 11.74
C LYS A 28 13.10 3.41 12.16
N GLY A 29 14.30 3.97 12.22
CA GLY A 29 15.46 3.37 12.87
C GLY A 29 16.67 4.28 12.80
N ASN A 30 17.72 3.93 13.54
CA ASN A 30 19.01 4.60 13.48
C ASN A 30 19.95 3.81 12.57
N LEU A 31 20.70 4.50 11.72
CA LEU A 31 21.67 3.90 10.81
C LEU A 31 22.98 4.67 10.92
N THR A 32 24.08 3.96 11.16
CA THR A 32 25.43 4.51 11.07
C THR A 32 25.85 4.54 9.62
N LEU A 33 26.34 5.70 9.16
CA LEU A 33 26.80 5.89 7.80
C LEU A 33 28.31 6.14 7.79
N ALA A 34 29.00 5.50 6.85
CA ALA A 34 30.36 5.93 6.53
C ALA A 34 30.34 7.37 5.99
N LYS A 35 31.42 8.10 6.24
CA LYS A 35 31.60 9.45 5.70
C LYS A 35 31.38 9.44 4.18
N ASP A 36 30.76 10.49 3.67
CA ASP A 36 30.47 10.70 2.24
C ASP A 36 29.46 9.70 1.62
N THR A 37 28.80 8.85 2.42
CA THR A 37 27.69 8.00 1.94
C THR A 37 26.53 8.87 1.46
N LYS A 38 26.04 8.61 0.24
CA LYS A 38 24.86 9.28 -0.32
C LYS A 38 23.59 8.47 -0.07
N LEU A 39 22.55 9.14 0.43
CA LEU A 39 21.22 8.57 0.56
C LEU A 39 20.26 9.22 -0.45
N TYR A 40 19.42 8.40 -1.06
CA TYR A 40 18.34 8.82 -1.94
C TYR A 40 17.02 8.49 -1.28
N ILE A 41 16.14 9.48 -1.19
CA ILE A 41 14.84 9.36 -0.55
C ILE A 41 13.77 9.65 -1.60
N ARG A 42 12.84 8.71 -1.78
CA ARG A 42 11.66 8.90 -2.63
C ARG A 42 10.42 8.86 -1.76
N ILE A 43 9.60 9.89 -1.89
CA ILE A 43 8.37 10.07 -1.13
C ILE A 43 7.21 9.46 -1.91
N GLY A 44 6.52 8.50 -1.32
CA GLY A 44 5.37 7.83 -1.95
C GLY A 44 4.22 8.79 -2.18
N GLY A 45 3.56 8.70 -3.34
CA GLY A 45 2.37 9.49 -3.63
C GLY A 45 1.08 8.79 -3.16
N LYS A 46 0.06 9.57 -2.81
CA LYS A 46 -1.30 9.05 -2.64
C LYS A 46 -1.83 8.52 -3.99
N GLY A 47 -2.55 7.40 -3.96
CA GLY A 47 -3.31 6.92 -5.13
C GLY A 47 -4.45 7.86 -5.51
N THR A 48 -4.81 7.85 -6.80
CA THR A 48 -5.92 8.64 -7.33
C THR A 48 -7.26 8.09 -6.82
N ASN A 49 -8.13 8.97 -6.32
CA ASN A 49 -9.49 8.60 -5.93
C ASN A 49 -10.29 8.13 -7.15
N ALA A 50 -11.24 7.22 -6.93
CA ALA A 50 -12.22 6.88 -7.96
C ALA A 50 -13.19 8.05 -8.20
N ARG A 51 -13.74 8.14 -9.41
CA ARG A 51 -14.78 9.10 -9.78
C ARG A 51 -16.10 8.75 -9.08
N THR A 52 -16.85 9.77 -8.67
CA THR A 52 -18.09 9.58 -7.91
C THR A 52 -19.33 9.42 -8.80
N THR A 53 -19.38 10.06 -9.97
CA THR A 53 -20.45 9.89 -10.98
C THR A 53 -20.01 10.33 -12.37
N THR A 54 -20.37 9.56 -13.39
CA THR A 54 -20.51 10.05 -14.77
C THR A 54 -21.73 9.36 -15.39
N ASN A 55 -22.59 10.14 -16.04
CA ASN A 55 -23.71 9.61 -16.83
C ASN A 55 -23.21 9.44 -18.26
N LYS A 56 -22.93 8.20 -18.66
CA LYS A 56 -22.68 7.83 -20.05
C LYS A 56 -23.37 6.50 -20.34
N GLY A 57 -23.87 6.35 -21.56
CA GLY A 57 -24.40 5.07 -22.03
C GLY A 57 -23.29 4.06 -22.31
N GLY A 58 -23.62 2.77 -22.22
CA GLY A 58 -22.73 1.66 -22.55
C GLY A 58 -22.32 0.79 -21.35
N SER A 59 -21.67 -0.33 -21.64
CA SER A 59 -21.04 -1.23 -20.68
C SER A 59 -19.56 -1.33 -21.01
N GLY A 60 -18.67 -1.25 -20.02
CA GLY A 60 -17.22 -1.25 -20.28
C GLY A 60 -16.34 -0.64 -19.20
N VAL A 61 -15.04 -0.58 -19.47
CA VAL A 61 -14.04 0.18 -18.70
C VAL A 61 -14.15 1.66 -19.06
N TYR A 62 -14.21 2.54 -18.06
CA TYR A 62 -14.38 3.98 -18.26
C TYR A 62 -13.25 4.84 -17.70
N GLY A 63 -12.43 4.29 -16.81
CA GLY A 63 -11.38 5.03 -16.16
C GLY A 63 -10.41 4.13 -15.45
N ASN A 64 -9.14 4.53 -15.47
CA ASN A 64 -8.05 3.78 -14.86
C ASN A 64 -7.29 4.73 -13.93
N PRO A 65 -7.82 5.01 -12.71
CA PRO A 65 -7.19 5.92 -11.77
C PRO A 65 -5.72 5.59 -11.57
N ALA A 66 -4.85 6.60 -11.72
CA ALA A 66 -3.41 6.41 -11.66
C ALA A 66 -2.97 6.06 -10.23
N GLY A 67 -2.10 5.06 -10.12
CA GLY A 67 -1.46 4.68 -8.87
C GLY A 67 -0.56 5.78 -8.31
N GLY A 68 -0.37 5.74 -7.00
CA GLY A 68 0.51 6.68 -6.29
C GLY A 68 1.95 6.58 -6.76
N TYR A 69 2.63 7.74 -6.83
CA TYR A 69 4.04 7.79 -7.24
C TYR A 69 4.91 6.86 -6.39
N ASN A 70 5.91 6.26 -7.04
CA ASN A 70 6.78 5.20 -6.51
C ASN A 70 6.04 3.88 -6.23
N GLY A 71 5.23 3.46 -7.22
CA GLY A 71 4.88 2.06 -7.43
C GLY A 71 3.44 1.66 -7.11
N GLY A 72 2.54 2.60 -6.79
CA GLY A 72 1.14 2.27 -6.54
C GLY A 72 0.48 1.67 -7.79
N GLY A 73 -0.39 0.68 -7.59
CA GLY A 73 -1.16 0.05 -8.66
C GLY A 73 -2.33 0.94 -9.09
N LYS A 74 -2.70 0.84 -10.37
CA LYS A 74 -3.84 1.53 -10.96
C LYS A 74 -5.15 0.86 -10.55
N GLY A 75 -6.17 1.68 -10.29
CA GLY A 75 -7.55 1.21 -10.13
C GLY A 75 -8.25 1.05 -11.48
N GLN A 76 -9.48 0.53 -11.46
CA GLN A 76 -10.36 0.47 -12.63
C GLN A 76 -11.80 0.84 -12.27
N GLU A 77 -12.40 1.65 -13.13
CA GLU A 77 -13.79 2.08 -13.08
C GLU A 77 -14.58 1.39 -14.19
N TRP A 78 -15.73 0.80 -13.84
CA TRP A 78 -16.58 0.04 -14.76
C TRP A 78 -18.05 0.49 -14.68
N MET A 79 -18.70 0.60 -15.85
CA MET A 79 -20.16 0.75 -15.94
C MET A 79 -20.79 -0.52 -16.47
N ASN A 80 -21.90 -0.92 -15.85
CA ASN A 80 -22.76 -1.98 -16.37
C ASN A 80 -23.99 -1.39 -17.06
N GLY A 81 -23.98 -1.33 -18.39
CA GLY A 81 -25.16 -1.26 -19.29
C GLY A 81 -26.20 -0.15 -19.08
N GLY A 82 -25.99 0.75 -18.13
CA GLY A 82 -26.93 1.78 -17.70
C GLY A 82 -26.21 3.09 -17.41
N ASN A 83 -26.99 4.17 -17.29
CA ASN A 83 -26.50 5.55 -17.29
C ASN A 83 -25.70 5.97 -16.03
N ARG A 84 -25.13 5.03 -15.25
CA ARG A 84 -24.43 5.32 -13.99
C ARG A 84 -23.22 4.41 -13.81
N LEU A 85 -22.09 5.01 -13.40
CA LEU A 85 -20.95 4.29 -12.82
C LEU A 85 -21.41 3.38 -11.68
N THR A 86 -21.31 2.07 -11.90
CA THR A 86 -21.72 1.05 -10.94
C THR A 86 -20.54 0.60 -10.09
N HIS A 87 -19.30 0.66 -10.59
CA HIS A 87 -18.13 0.11 -9.89
C HIS A 87 -16.90 1.03 -9.99
N ASN A 88 -16.66 1.80 -8.93
CA ASN A 88 -15.63 2.83 -8.85
C ASN A 88 -14.41 2.35 -8.06
N GLY A 89 -13.40 1.81 -8.75
CA GLY A 89 -12.16 1.35 -8.12
C GLY A 89 -11.09 2.45 -8.03
N ALA A 90 -10.60 2.73 -6.82
CA ALA A 90 -9.55 3.73 -6.60
C ALA A 90 -8.15 3.12 -6.80
N ALA A 91 -7.14 3.96 -7.01
CA ALA A 91 -5.76 3.49 -7.15
C ALA A 91 -5.07 3.27 -5.80
N GLY A 92 -4.04 2.40 -5.77
CA GLY A 92 -3.22 2.16 -4.59
C GLY A 92 -2.16 3.24 -4.35
N GLY A 93 -1.76 3.41 -3.10
CA GLY A 93 -0.70 4.34 -2.69
C GLY A 93 0.70 3.83 -3.05
N GLY A 94 1.62 4.76 -3.29
CA GLY A 94 3.02 4.45 -3.51
C GLY A 94 3.84 4.37 -2.22
N ALA A 95 5.06 3.83 -2.31
CA ALA A 95 5.92 3.60 -1.15
C ALA A 95 6.88 4.77 -0.92
N THR A 96 7.20 5.06 0.33
CA THR A 96 8.33 5.94 0.68
C THR A 96 9.53 5.07 0.98
N HIS A 97 10.69 5.33 0.37
CA HIS A 97 11.89 4.54 0.65
C HIS A 97 13.17 5.36 0.70
N VAL A 98 14.13 4.81 1.44
CA VAL A 98 15.51 5.29 1.56
C VAL A 98 16.43 4.24 0.93
N ALA A 99 17.33 4.68 0.06
CA ALA A 99 18.25 3.80 -0.66
C ALA A 99 19.62 4.41 -0.87
N LEU A 100 20.60 3.56 -1.19
CA LEU A 100 21.95 3.93 -1.65
C LEU A 100 22.00 4.21 -3.15
N GLN A 101 20.89 3.98 -3.87
CA GLN A 101 20.79 4.14 -5.32
C GLN A 101 19.70 5.13 -5.70
N ASN A 102 19.99 5.97 -6.70
CA ASN A 102 19.01 6.87 -7.29
C ASN A 102 18.06 6.13 -8.27
N ALA A 103 17.21 5.23 -7.77
CA ALA A 103 16.23 4.50 -8.59
C ALA A 103 14.84 4.41 -7.92
N LEU A 104 13.76 4.35 -8.72
CA LEU A 104 12.43 4.02 -8.20
C LEU A 104 12.50 2.67 -7.48
N LEU A 105 11.62 2.45 -6.50
CA LEU A 105 11.68 1.24 -5.67
C LEU A 105 11.67 -0.03 -6.52
N ALA A 106 10.75 -0.12 -7.50
CA ALA A 106 10.63 -1.27 -8.41
C ALA A 106 11.86 -1.53 -9.29
N SER A 107 12.73 -0.53 -9.49
CA SER A 107 13.95 -0.61 -10.29
C SER A 107 15.24 -0.62 -9.46
N CYS A 108 15.12 -0.49 -8.14
CA CYS A 108 16.25 -0.44 -7.23
C CYS A 108 16.78 -1.85 -6.97
N SER A 109 18.10 -2.02 -6.92
CA SER A 109 18.65 -3.28 -6.40
C SER A 109 18.25 -3.45 -4.94
N LYS A 110 17.82 -4.66 -4.55
CA LYS A 110 17.39 -4.93 -3.16
C LYS A 110 18.50 -4.64 -2.14
N ALA A 111 19.77 -4.88 -2.50
CA ALA A 111 20.94 -4.55 -1.68
C ALA A 111 21.16 -3.04 -1.46
N ASN A 112 20.53 -2.20 -2.27
CA ASN A 112 20.57 -0.75 -2.12
C ASN A 112 19.35 -0.20 -1.37
N VAL A 113 18.32 -0.99 -1.10
CA VAL A 113 17.14 -0.56 -0.35
C VAL A 113 17.43 -0.72 1.14
N LEU A 114 17.34 0.39 1.87
CA LEU A 114 17.63 0.41 3.31
C LEU A 114 16.36 0.36 4.14
N MET A 115 15.33 1.10 3.72
CA MET A 115 14.07 1.25 4.46
C MET A 115 12.92 1.57 3.52
N VAL A 116 11.74 1.00 3.77
CA VAL A 116 10.51 1.20 3.00
C VAL A 116 9.33 1.33 3.94
N ALA A 117 8.61 2.44 3.87
CA ALA A 117 7.24 2.56 4.37
C ALA A 117 6.25 2.31 3.22
N ALA A 118 5.43 1.28 3.34
CA ALA A 118 4.52 0.84 2.28
C ALA A 118 3.27 1.73 2.14
N GLY A 119 2.68 1.71 0.95
CA GLY A 119 1.38 2.30 0.65
C GLY A 119 0.23 1.30 0.83
N GLY A 120 -0.95 1.81 1.19
CA GLY A 120 -2.18 1.01 1.25
C GLY A 120 -2.82 0.83 -0.14
N GLY A 121 -3.67 -0.17 -0.28
CA GLY A 121 -4.42 -0.44 -1.50
C GLY A 121 -5.61 0.48 -1.69
N GLY A 122 -6.06 0.65 -2.93
CA GLY A 122 -7.23 1.46 -3.28
C GLY A 122 -8.54 0.79 -2.86
N GLY A 123 -9.54 1.59 -2.51
CA GLY A 123 -10.90 1.12 -2.25
C GLY A 123 -11.56 0.49 -3.48
N GLY A 124 -12.44 -0.47 -3.25
CA GLY A 124 -13.23 -1.13 -4.29
C GLY A 124 -14.53 -0.38 -4.57
N GLY A 125 -15.24 -0.79 -5.61
CA GLY A 125 -16.42 -0.05 -6.08
C GLY A 125 -17.69 -0.86 -6.21
N HIS A 126 -17.65 -2.18 -6.02
CA HIS A 126 -18.82 -3.03 -6.27
C HIS A 126 -19.90 -2.84 -5.22
N ASN A 127 -19.52 -2.67 -3.95
CA ASN A 127 -20.42 -2.35 -2.85
C ASN A 127 -19.94 -1.11 -2.09
N VAL A 128 -20.79 -0.57 -1.24
CA VAL A 128 -20.51 0.62 -0.38
C VAL A 128 -19.53 0.31 0.78
N TYR A 129 -19.03 -0.92 0.84
CA TYR A 129 -18.20 -1.45 1.93
C TYR A 129 -16.97 -2.20 1.43
N ASP A 130 -16.43 -1.86 0.26
CA ASP A 130 -15.20 -2.47 -0.27
C ASP A 130 -13.97 -1.62 0.11
N TYR A 131 -13.30 -2.05 1.17
CA TYR A 131 -12.16 -1.35 1.77
C TYR A 131 -10.85 -1.79 1.14
N GLY A 132 -9.96 -0.83 0.87
CA GLY A 132 -8.58 -1.13 0.51
C GLY A 132 -7.82 -1.80 1.65
N GLY A 133 -6.88 -2.67 1.33
CA GLY A 133 -5.99 -3.29 2.29
C GLY A 133 -4.99 -2.28 2.83
N GLU A 134 -4.89 -2.21 4.14
CA GLU A 134 -3.90 -1.40 4.85
C GLU A 134 -2.47 -1.83 4.46
N ALA A 135 -1.56 -0.87 4.32
CA ALA A 135 -0.13 -1.18 4.29
C ALA A 135 0.24 -1.95 5.57
N GLY A 136 1.18 -2.86 5.48
CA GLY A 136 1.51 -3.70 6.63
C GLY A 136 2.98 -3.72 6.96
N GLY A 137 3.27 -4.25 8.15
CA GLY A 137 4.60 -4.28 8.71
C GLY A 137 5.56 -5.09 7.86
N THR A 138 5.78 -6.36 8.17
CA THR A 138 6.49 -7.26 7.26
C THR A 138 5.56 -7.91 6.23
N SER A 139 4.24 -7.88 6.47
CA SER A 139 3.21 -8.33 5.53
C SER A 139 2.07 -7.33 5.47
N GLY A 140 1.67 -6.95 4.27
CA GLY A 140 0.51 -6.10 3.96
C GLY A 140 -0.81 -6.82 4.24
N TYR A 141 -1.89 -6.03 4.36
CA TYR A 141 -3.23 -6.58 4.52
C TYR A 141 -3.90 -6.77 3.17
N ALA A 142 -4.70 -7.83 3.06
CA ALA A 142 -5.65 -7.95 1.97
C ALA A 142 -6.74 -6.86 2.08
N ALA A 143 -7.35 -6.52 0.96
CA ALA A 143 -8.62 -5.82 0.96
C ALA A 143 -9.71 -6.63 1.68
N HIS A 144 -10.77 -5.97 2.11
CA HIS A 144 -11.88 -6.63 2.78
C HIS A 144 -13.22 -5.96 2.44
N SER A 145 -14.29 -6.72 2.61
CA SER A 145 -15.66 -6.24 2.46
C SER A 145 -16.54 -6.77 3.58
N THR A 146 -17.55 -6.00 3.97
CA THR A 146 -18.57 -6.47 4.94
C THR A 146 -19.64 -7.34 4.28
N VAL A 147 -19.62 -7.44 2.94
CA VAL A 147 -20.51 -8.29 2.15
C VAL A 147 -19.70 -9.33 1.39
N ASN A 148 -20.10 -10.59 1.52
CA ASN A 148 -19.52 -11.67 0.73
C ASN A 148 -20.12 -11.65 -0.67
N THR A 149 -19.29 -11.43 -1.68
CA THR A 149 -19.75 -11.41 -3.08
C THR A 149 -19.09 -12.48 -3.97
N GLY A 150 -18.21 -13.31 -3.40
CA GLY A 150 -17.52 -14.37 -4.14
C GLY A 150 -16.41 -13.91 -5.10
N TYR A 151 -16.10 -12.62 -5.18
CA TYR A 151 -15.02 -12.09 -6.03
C TYR A 151 -13.67 -11.98 -5.29
N GLU A 152 -12.59 -11.80 -6.05
CA GLU A 152 -11.22 -11.82 -5.56
C GLU A 152 -10.77 -10.48 -4.94
N PHE A 153 -10.39 -10.53 -3.66
CA PHE A 153 -9.72 -9.43 -2.97
C PHE A 153 -8.25 -9.31 -3.39
N GLY A 154 -7.77 -8.06 -3.51
CA GLY A 154 -6.34 -7.81 -3.60
C GLY A 154 -5.63 -8.30 -2.34
N GLN A 155 -4.69 -9.22 -2.49
CA GLN A 155 -3.93 -9.79 -1.36
C GLN A 155 -2.81 -8.85 -0.92
N GLY A 156 -2.42 -8.90 0.36
CA GLY A 156 -1.27 -8.13 0.85
C GLY A 156 0.06 -8.65 0.31
N GLY A 157 1.04 -7.76 0.15
CA GLY A 157 2.43 -8.15 -0.16
C GLY A 157 3.15 -8.69 1.08
N SER A 158 4.20 -9.50 0.91
CA SER A 158 5.01 -10.04 2.01
C SER A 158 6.48 -9.58 1.91
N GLN A 159 7.38 -10.16 2.70
CA GLN A 159 8.82 -9.91 2.54
C GLN A 159 9.45 -10.62 1.35
N THR A 160 8.73 -11.54 0.70
CA THR A 160 9.28 -12.41 -0.33
C THR A 160 8.46 -12.44 -1.61
N ALA A 161 7.21 -12.00 -1.59
CA ALA A 161 6.33 -12.03 -2.75
C ALA A 161 5.37 -10.84 -2.76
N GLY A 162 5.00 -10.40 -3.98
CA GLY A 162 3.87 -9.51 -4.15
C GLY A 162 2.55 -10.22 -3.86
N GLY A 163 1.50 -9.43 -3.64
CA GLY A 163 0.13 -9.93 -3.68
C GLY A 163 -0.28 -10.44 -5.07
N THR A 164 -1.58 -10.60 -5.26
CA THR A 164 -2.16 -11.06 -6.53
C THR A 164 -1.99 -10.04 -7.68
N ARG A 165 -2.33 -10.44 -8.92
CA ARG A 165 -2.42 -9.55 -10.10
C ARG A 165 -1.13 -8.77 -10.41
N ASN A 166 -0.02 -9.50 -10.57
CA ASN A 166 1.28 -8.97 -10.97
C ASN A 166 1.90 -7.93 -10.02
N ALA A 167 1.46 -7.91 -8.76
CA ALA A 167 2.21 -7.21 -7.73
C ALA A 167 3.59 -7.84 -7.57
N SER A 168 4.59 -7.02 -7.28
CA SER A 168 5.98 -7.45 -7.26
C SER A 168 6.81 -6.53 -6.36
N PHE A 169 8.12 -6.73 -6.37
CA PHE A 169 9.05 -5.90 -5.64
C PHE A 169 8.86 -4.41 -6.02
N GLY A 170 8.57 -3.56 -5.04
CA GLY A 170 8.39 -2.13 -5.27
C GLY A 170 7.13 -1.70 -6.03
N ARG A 171 6.26 -2.63 -6.45
CA ARG A 171 5.10 -2.32 -7.29
C ARG A 171 3.83 -3.05 -6.81
N GLY A 172 2.77 -2.26 -6.59
CA GLY A 172 1.42 -2.77 -6.39
C GLY A 172 0.78 -3.29 -7.68
N GLY A 173 -0.08 -4.30 -7.56
CA GLY A 173 -0.79 -4.89 -8.69
C GLY A 173 -1.85 -3.94 -9.25
N ASP A 174 -1.98 -3.89 -10.56
CA ASP A 174 -3.02 -3.10 -11.21
C ASP A 174 -4.34 -3.88 -11.22
N CYS A 175 -5.47 -3.19 -11.06
CA CYS A 175 -6.77 -3.76 -11.43
C CYS A 175 -6.92 -3.59 -12.95
N PHE A 176 -6.57 -4.59 -13.76
CA PHE A 176 -6.88 -4.59 -15.19
C PHE A 176 -7.62 -5.84 -15.59
N THR A 177 -8.84 -5.65 -16.08
CA THR A 177 -9.68 -6.69 -16.68
C THR A 177 -10.53 -6.06 -17.78
N ASP A 178 -10.89 -6.84 -18.80
CA ASP A 178 -11.89 -6.43 -19.80
C ASP A 178 -13.32 -6.43 -19.23
N TYR A 179 -13.47 -6.76 -17.93
CA TYR A 179 -14.74 -6.90 -17.24
C TYR A 179 -14.57 -6.64 -15.73
N GLY A 180 -15.23 -5.59 -15.23
CA GLY A 180 -15.32 -5.24 -13.81
C GLY A 180 -14.52 -4.03 -13.35
N GLY A 181 -14.83 -3.51 -12.16
CA GLY A 181 -14.07 -2.41 -11.53
C GLY A 181 -13.32 -2.90 -10.31
N GLY A 182 -12.33 -2.17 -9.81
CA GLY A 182 -11.57 -2.64 -8.63
C GLY A 182 -10.39 -1.77 -8.24
N GLY A 183 -9.94 -1.96 -6.99
CA GLY A 183 -8.89 -1.16 -6.39
C GLY A 183 -7.49 -1.60 -6.84
N GLY A 184 -6.60 -0.63 -7.07
CA GLY A 184 -5.18 -0.91 -7.30
C GLY A 184 -4.44 -1.27 -6.01
N GLY A 185 -3.46 -2.16 -6.08
CA GLY A 185 -2.66 -2.55 -4.92
C GLY A 185 -1.67 -1.46 -4.46
N GLY A 186 -1.38 -1.43 -3.16
CA GLY A 186 -0.39 -0.52 -2.58
C GLY A 186 1.04 -0.99 -2.83
N ALA A 187 1.98 -0.05 -3.03
CA ALA A 187 3.40 -0.38 -3.18
C ALA A 187 4.04 -0.74 -1.83
N GLY A 188 5.15 -1.47 -1.87
CA GLY A 188 5.93 -1.80 -0.68
C GLY A 188 7.24 -2.46 -1.07
N TYR A 189 7.98 -3.01 -0.12
CA TYR A 189 9.10 -3.89 -0.40
C TYR A 189 8.66 -4.98 -1.36
N TYR A 190 7.51 -5.60 -1.09
CA TYR A 190 6.64 -6.13 -2.14
C TYR A 190 5.26 -5.48 -2.07
N GLY A 191 4.71 -5.15 -3.24
CA GLY A 191 3.39 -4.53 -3.32
C GLY A 191 2.25 -5.50 -3.03
N GLY A 192 1.11 -4.95 -2.61
CA GLY A 192 -0.15 -5.68 -2.55
C GLY A 192 -0.78 -5.82 -3.92
N GLY A 193 -1.70 -6.76 -4.06
CA GLY A 193 -2.38 -7.08 -5.31
C GLY A 193 -3.54 -6.15 -5.64
N GLY A 194 -3.86 -6.03 -6.93
CA GLY A 194 -5.11 -5.41 -7.37
C GLY A 194 -6.32 -6.27 -6.97
N GLY A 195 -7.45 -5.64 -6.68
CA GLY A 195 -8.73 -6.31 -6.46
C GLY A 195 -9.56 -6.33 -7.74
N LEU A 196 -10.38 -7.37 -7.91
CA LEU A 196 -11.42 -7.41 -8.93
C LEU A 196 -12.77 -7.37 -8.24
N TRP A 197 -13.58 -6.38 -8.57
CA TRP A 197 -14.81 -5.98 -7.86
C TRP A 197 -14.57 -5.42 -6.45
N HIS A 198 -13.42 -5.71 -5.85
CA HIS A 198 -13.04 -5.30 -4.50
C HIS A 198 -11.83 -4.35 -4.48
N GLY A 199 -11.45 -3.93 -3.26
CA GLY A 199 -10.26 -3.14 -3.03
C GLY A 199 -8.96 -3.89 -3.36
N GLY A 200 -7.89 -3.13 -3.54
CA GLY A 200 -6.54 -3.66 -3.65
C GLY A 200 -5.92 -3.93 -2.27
N GLY A 201 -4.97 -4.85 -2.18
CA GLY A 201 -4.21 -5.12 -0.96
C GLY A 201 -3.10 -4.10 -0.71
N GLY A 202 -2.65 -3.96 0.53
CA GLY A 202 -1.52 -3.10 0.90
C GLY A 202 -0.16 -3.75 0.69
N GLY A 203 0.88 -2.94 0.52
CA GLY A 203 2.26 -3.43 0.43
C GLY A 203 2.87 -3.78 1.78
N SER A 204 4.00 -4.47 1.76
CA SER A 204 4.83 -4.73 2.94
C SER A 204 5.89 -3.65 3.16
N SER A 205 6.12 -3.26 4.41
CA SER A 205 7.23 -2.37 4.78
C SER A 205 8.52 -3.17 4.98
N TYR A 206 9.65 -2.47 5.06
CA TYR A 206 10.96 -3.11 5.18
C TYR A 206 11.97 -2.21 5.88
N ILE A 207 12.86 -2.82 6.67
CA ILE A 207 14.07 -2.18 7.19
C ILE A 207 15.20 -3.22 7.13
N ASN A 208 16.32 -2.88 6.50
CA ASN A 208 17.50 -3.73 6.45
C ASN A 208 18.11 -3.88 7.86
N GLY A 209 18.08 -5.09 8.41
CA GLY A 209 18.50 -5.36 9.80
C GLY A 209 17.37 -5.41 10.83
N HIS A 210 16.10 -5.24 10.43
CA HIS A 210 14.96 -5.45 11.33
C HIS A 210 14.58 -6.93 11.41
N SER A 211 14.13 -7.37 12.59
CA SER A 211 13.63 -8.74 12.78
C SER A 211 12.44 -9.03 11.86
N GLY A 212 12.46 -10.16 11.18
CA GLY A 212 11.44 -10.52 10.19
C GLY A 212 11.65 -9.90 8.80
N CYS A 213 12.67 -9.07 8.59
CA CYS A 213 13.12 -8.62 7.26
C CYS A 213 14.39 -9.36 6.83
N THR A 214 14.51 -9.69 5.54
CA THR A 214 15.76 -10.26 5.01
C THR A 214 16.84 -9.19 4.95
N VAL A 215 18.03 -9.47 5.48
CA VAL A 215 19.19 -8.59 5.33
C VAL A 215 19.69 -8.67 3.88
N GLN A 216 19.64 -7.55 3.16
CA GLN A 216 20.09 -7.45 1.77
C GLN A 216 21.50 -6.85 1.68
N ASN A 217 21.95 -6.15 2.73
CA ASN A 217 23.24 -5.50 2.77
C ASN A 217 23.80 -5.52 4.20
N SER A 218 24.86 -6.28 4.44
CA SER A 218 25.44 -6.41 5.79
C SER A 218 26.20 -5.17 6.25
N SER A 219 26.66 -4.32 5.32
CA SER A 219 27.42 -3.10 5.62
C SER A 219 26.56 -1.95 6.12
N TYR A 220 25.28 -1.92 5.77
CA TYR A 220 24.35 -0.82 6.10
C TYR A 220 23.08 -1.34 6.78
N GLN A 221 23.25 -1.93 7.96
CA GLN A 221 22.14 -2.41 8.79
C GLN A 221 21.73 -1.34 9.79
N PHE A 222 20.43 -1.16 9.97
CA PHE A 222 19.93 -0.32 11.05
C PHE A 222 20.26 -0.95 12.40
N THR A 223 20.55 -0.11 13.40
CA THR A 223 20.89 -0.56 14.74
C THR A 223 19.72 -1.34 15.34
N SER A 224 19.99 -2.60 15.71
CA SER A 224 19.03 -3.46 16.39
C SER A 224 18.45 -2.77 17.63
N GLY A 225 17.15 -2.99 17.89
CA GLY A 225 16.42 -2.34 18.99
C GLY A 225 15.99 -0.89 18.72
N THR A 226 16.51 -0.23 17.69
CA THR A 226 16.05 1.13 17.29
C THR A 226 15.00 1.10 16.19
N THR A 227 14.92 -0.02 15.46
CA THR A 227 14.05 -0.20 14.31
C THR A 227 12.60 -0.40 14.74
N VAL A 228 11.68 0.32 14.11
CA VAL A 228 10.24 0.20 14.31
C VAL A 228 9.57 0.11 12.95
N ILE A 229 8.74 -0.92 12.77
CA ILE A 229 7.81 -1.03 11.64
C ILE A 229 6.39 -1.06 12.20
N LYS A 230 5.52 -0.18 11.69
CA LYS A 230 4.10 -0.12 12.03
C LYS A 230 3.26 -0.23 10.77
N ASP A 231 2.19 -1.02 10.85
CA ASP A 231 1.19 -1.12 9.80
C ASP A 231 0.24 0.09 9.77
N GLY A 232 -0.61 0.16 8.74
CA GLY A 232 -1.63 1.19 8.56
C GLY A 232 -2.77 1.17 9.58
N LYS A 233 -2.79 0.21 10.52
CA LYS A 233 -3.80 0.10 11.59
C LYS A 233 -3.25 0.55 12.94
N THR A 234 -1.95 0.81 13.02
CA THR A 234 -1.27 1.10 14.28
C THR A 234 -1.06 2.61 14.43
N SER A 235 -1.23 3.11 15.66
CA SER A 235 -0.94 4.50 16.01
C SER A 235 0.56 4.82 15.80
N GLN A 236 0.83 5.88 15.05
CA GLN A 236 2.16 6.30 14.61
C GLN A 236 2.31 7.82 14.65
N THR A 237 3.55 8.29 14.54
CA THR A 237 3.83 9.74 14.53
C THR A 237 3.43 10.35 13.19
N LYS A 238 2.67 11.44 13.23
CA LYS A 238 2.23 12.16 12.03
C LYS A 238 3.33 13.09 11.47
N PRO A 239 3.38 13.31 10.14
CA PRO A 239 4.16 14.39 9.52
C PRO A 239 3.73 15.77 10.08
N GLY A 240 4.50 16.30 11.04
CA GLY A 240 4.16 17.56 11.74
C GLY A 240 4.00 17.45 13.26
N GLY A 241 4.09 16.24 13.82
CA GLY A 241 3.94 16.00 15.26
C GLY A 241 2.55 15.49 15.65
N GLY A 242 2.43 14.98 16.87
CA GLY A 242 1.25 14.23 17.32
C GLY A 242 1.19 12.81 16.75
N THR A 243 0.00 12.20 16.79
CA THR A 243 -0.25 10.82 16.37
C THR A 243 -1.36 10.74 15.31
N GLU A 244 -1.28 9.70 14.48
CA GLU A 244 -2.32 9.27 13.54
C GLU A 244 -2.36 7.73 13.51
N THR A 245 -3.48 7.13 13.12
CA THR A 245 -3.59 5.67 12.93
C THR A 245 -3.37 5.34 11.47
N GLY A 246 -2.19 4.83 11.11
CA GLY A 246 -1.77 4.75 9.69
C GLY A 246 -1.68 6.11 9.01
N HIS A 247 -1.03 6.18 7.85
CA HIS A 247 -0.83 7.44 7.15
C HIS A 247 -1.84 7.64 6.03
N THR A 248 -2.50 8.80 5.99
CA THR A 248 -3.38 9.19 4.87
C THR A 248 -2.79 10.40 4.14
N GLY A 249 -2.65 10.29 2.82
CA GLY A 249 -2.10 11.35 1.97
C GLY A 249 -0.81 10.93 1.28
N ASN A 250 -0.02 11.93 0.90
CA ASN A 250 1.31 11.71 0.34
C ASN A 250 2.28 11.38 1.46
N GLY A 251 3.20 10.45 1.20
CA GLY A 251 4.19 10.02 2.17
C GLY A 251 5.09 11.14 2.69
N TYR A 252 5.92 10.77 3.66
CA TYR A 252 6.80 11.70 4.35
C TYR A 252 8.04 10.97 4.84
N ALA A 253 9.18 11.66 4.81
CA ALA A 253 10.42 11.18 5.40
C ALA A 253 11.06 12.31 6.20
N ARG A 254 11.65 11.95 7.35
CA ARG A 254 12.44 12.85 8.18
C ARG A 254 13.76 12.19 8.51
N VAL A 255 14.84 12.92 8.28
CA VAL A 255 16.19 12.50 8.62
C VAL A 255 16.72 13.46 9.68
N THR A 256 17.29 12.92 10.74
CA THR A 256 17.97 13.68 11.79
C THR A 256 19.39 13.14 11.88
N VAL A 257 20.37 14.03 11.90
CA VAL A 257 21.78 13.69 12.08
C VAL A 257 22.12 13.85 13.57
N THR A 258 22.78 12.84 14.13
CA THR A 258 23.34 12.86 15.49
C THR A 258 24.84 12.63 15.38
N HIS A 259 25.63 13.43 16.08
CA HIS A 259 27.09 13.34 16.12
C HIS A 259 27.56 12.64 17.40
#